data_AF-B5A7V1-F1
#
_entry.id   AF-B5A7V1-F1
#
_cell.length_a   1.000
_cell.length_b   1.000
_cell.length_c   1.000
_cell.angle_alpha   90.00
_cell.angle_beta   90.00
_cell.angle_gamma   90.00
#
_symmetry.space_group_name_H-M   'P 1'
#
loop_
_entity.id
_entity.type
_entity.pdbx_description
1 polymer ?
#
loop_
_entity_poly.entity_id
_entity_poly.type
_entity_poly.pdbx_seq_one_letter_code
_entity_poly.pdbx_strand_id
1 'polypeptide(L)' 'DAADDPAVWHHAADPASSRILATDKRSGLEVYNLRGERVQQLPVGRLNNVDLRP' A
#
# COMPACT_ATOMS: atom_id res chain seq x y z
N ASP A 1 3.12 -10.25 -12.46
CA ASP A 1 2.85 -10.84 -11.14
C ASP A 1 3.85 -10.25 -10.17
N ALA A 2 3.42 -9.30 -9.34
CA ALA A 2 4.32 -8.43 -8.58
C ALA A 2 3.68 -7.84 -7.32
N ALA A 3 2.37 -7.57 -7.36
CA ALA A 3 1.58 -7.20 -6.20
C ALA A 3 0.96 -8.45 -5.58
N ASP A 4 1.42 -8.82 -4.38
CA ASP A 4 1.04 -10.10 -3.77
C ASP A 4 0.06 -9.95 -2.61
N ASP A 5 0.30 -9.01 -1.69
CA ASP A 5 -0.54 -8.84 -0.50
C ASP A 5 -0.92 -7.36 -0.30
N PRO A 6 -2.19 -6.98 -0.48
CA PRO A 6 -2.66 -5.64 -0.16
C PRO A 6 -3.14 -5.53 1.30
N ALA A 7 -2.86 -4.39 1.92
CA ALA A 7 -3.46 -3.94 3.18
C ALA A 7 -4.19 -2.61 2.99
N VAL A 8 -5.32 -2.42 3.66
CA VAL A 8 -6.10 -1.16 3.58
C VAL A 8 -5.94 -0.38 4.87
N TRP A 9 -5.35 0.82 4.78
CA TRP A 9 -5.30 1.76 5.88
C TRP A 9 -6.53 2.65 5.87
N HIS A 10 -7.33 2.56 6.93
CA HIS A 10 -8.54 3.34 7.10
C HIS A 10 -8.25 4.68 7.80
N HIS A 11 -8.53 5.78 7.12
CA HIS A 11 -8.43 7.12 7.70
C HIS A 11 -9.76 7.51 8.37
N ALA A 12 -9.87 7.31 9.69
CA ALA A 12 -11.14 7.43 10.42
C ALA A 12 -11.83 8.81 10.31
N ALA A 13 -11.07 9.90 10.28
CA ALA A 13 -11.62 11.25 10.21
C ALA A 13 -12.04 11.68 8.79
N ASP A 14 -11.60 10.94 7.76
CA ASP A 14 -11.89 11.20 6.35
C ASP A 14 -11.71 9.91 5.56
N PRO A 15 -12.77 9.07 5.47
CA PRO A 15 -12.67 7.76 4.82
C PRO A 15 -12.21 7.83 3.36
N ALA A 16 -12.48 8.94 2.64
CA ALA A 16 -12.05 9.13 1.26
C ALA A 16 -10.52 9.28 1.14
N SER A 17 -9.87 9.68 2.24
CA SER A 17 -8.41 9.76 2.37
C SER A 17 -7.75 8.46 2.84
N SER A 18 -8.48 7.33 2.86
CA SER A 18 -7.89 6.00 3.09
C SER A 18 -6.89 5.63 1.99
N ARG A 19 -6.02 4.66 2.29
CA ARG A 19 -4.94 4.23 1.38
C ARG A 19 -4.90 2.72 1.25
N ILE A 20 -4.51 2.24 0.07
CA ILE A 20 -4.18 0.84 -0.18
C ILE A 20 -2.66 0.75 -0.19
N LEU A 21 -2.11 -0.15 0.61
CA LEU A 21 -0.70 -0.48 0.63
C LEU A 21 -0.53 -1.82 -0.07
N ALA A 22 0.40 -1.91 -1.00
CA ALA A 22 0.75 -3.15 -1.68
C ALA A 22 2.26 -3.33 -1.66
N THR A 23 2.71 -4.58 -1.64
CA THR A 23 4.12 -4.92 -1.82
C THR A 23 4.40 -5.18 -3.28
N ASP A 24 5.51 -4.66 -3.78
CA ASP A 24 6.19 -5.17 -4.96
C ASP A 24 7.39 -5.99 -4.48
N LYS A 25 7.36 -7.30 -4.72
CA LYS A 25 8.42 -8.25 -4.33
C LYS A 25 9.82 -7.89 -4.83
N ARG A 26 9.91 -7.00 -5.82
CA ARG A 26 11.16 -6.51 -6.40
C ARG A 26 11.48 -5.09 -5.98
N SER A 27 10.48 -4.22 -5.85
CA SER A 27 10.71 -2.77 -5.74
C SER A 27 10.36 -2.14 -4.39
N GLY A 28 9.56 -2.77 -3.53
CA GLY A 28 9.30 -2.27 -2.17
C GLY A 28 7.83 -2.09 -1.86
N LEU A 29 7.46 -0.97 -1.25
CA LEU A 29 6.08 -0.67 -0.88
C LEU A 29 5.48 0.36 -1.84
N GLU A 30 4.32 0.04 -2.40
CA GLU A 30 3.51 0.96 -3.19
C GLU A 30 2.29 1.41 -2.39
N VAL A 31 1.96 2.69 -2.48
CA VAL A 31 0.79 3.28 -1.81
C VAL A 31 -0.13 3.88 -2.87
N TYR A 32 -1.40 3.51 -2.78
CA TYR A 32 -2.44 3.96 -3.70
C TYR A 32 -3.56 4.68 -2.96
N ASN A 33 -4.24 5.58 -3.66
CA ASN A 33 -5.54 6.08 -3.23
C ASN A 33 -6.66 5.08 -3.57
N LEU A 34 -7.88 5.35 -3.11
CA LEU A 34 -9.05 4.50 -3.35
C LEU A 34 -9.50 4.43 -4.82
N ARG A 35 -8.94 5.28 -5.69
CA ARG A 35 -9.18 5.25 -7.15
C ARG A 35 -8.16 4.37 -7.88
N GLY A 36 -7.20 3.79 -7.17
CA GLY A 36 -6.12 2.97 -7.74
C GLY A 36 -4.95 3.79 -8.30
N GLU A 37 -4.89 5.09 -8.03
CA GLU A 37 -3.76 5.93 -8.46
C GLU A 37 -2.63 5.80 -7.44
N ARG A 38 -1.39 5.55 -7.91
CA ARG A 38 -0.22 5.47 -7.04
C ARG A 38 0.13 6.86 -6.52
N VAL A 39 0.13 7.03 -5.20
CA VAL A 39 0.42 8.31 -4.53
C VAL A 39 1.82 8.33 -3.91
N GLN A 40 2.41 7.18 -3.63
CA GLN A 40 3.78 7.07 -3.11
C GLN A 40 4.40 5.72 -3.45
N GLN A 41 5.73 5.70 -3.55
CA GLN A 41 6.54 4.50 -3.62
C GLN A 41 7.70 4.61 -2.61
N LEU A 42 7.93 3.55 -1.84
CA LEU A 42 9.09 3.42 -0.96
C LEU A 42 10.00 2.32 -1.52
N PRO A 43 11.16 2.66 -2.11
CA PRO A 43 12.06 1.69 -2.74
C PRO A 43 12.92 0.96 -1.71
N VAL A 44 12.28 0.25 -0.78
CA VAL A 44 12.94 -0.43 0.35
C VAL A 44 13.43 -1.84 0.00
N GLY A 45 13.41 -2.21 -1.29
CA GLY A 45 13.87 -3.50 -1.78
C GLY A 45 12.79 -4.58 -1.68
N ARG A 46 13.19 -5.81 -1.39
CA ARG A 46 12.28 -6.98 -1.48
C ARG A 46 11.37 -7.04 -0.25
N LEU A 47 10.13 -6.61 -0.39
CA LEU A 47 9.06 -6.84 0.59
C LEU A 47 8.16 -7.99 0.11
N ASN A 48 7.79 -8.87 1.03
CA ASN A 48 6.86 -9.95 0.70
C ASN A 48 5.43 -9.54 1.03
N ASN A 49 5.17 -9.22 2.31
CA ASN A 49 3.83 -8.95 2.82
C ASN A 49 3.81 -7.60 3.54
N VAL A 50 2.63 -7.00 3.62
CA VAL A 50 2.36 -5.81 4.42
C VAL A 50 1.15 -6.08 5.33
N ASP A 51 1.21 -5.54 6.54
CA ASP A 51 0.12 -5.58 7.51
C ASP A 51 0.07 -4.24 8.25
N LEU A 52 -1.08 -3.92 8.83
CA LEU A 52 -1.34 -2.69 9.56
C LEU A 52 -1.75 -3.01 11.00
N ARG A 53 -1.29 -2.19 11.94
CA ARG A 53 -1.70 -2.27 13.35
C ARG A 53 -2.39 -0.96 13.77
N PRO A 54 -3.44 -1.03 14.59
CA PRO A 54 -4.14 0.14 15.11
C PRO A 54 -3.27 0.98 16.06
#